data_AF-A0A2S9YBA4-F1
#
_entry.id   AF-A0A2S9YBA4-F1
#
_cell.length_a   1.000
_cell.length_b   1.000
_cell.length_c   1.000
_cell.angle_alpha   90.00
_cell.angle_beta   90.00
_cell.angle_gamma   90.00
#
_symmetry.space_group_name_H-M   'P 1'
#
loop_
_entity.id
_entity.type
_entity.pdbx_description
1 polymer ?
#
loop_
_entity_poly.entity_id
_entity_poly.type
_entity_poly.pdbx_seq_one_letter_code
_entity_poly.pdbx_strand_id
1 'polypeptide(L)' 'MLAAIHRISTSPYMNLFAGLALLVTSGAETVTSFEEGIGVHHGVLVYALVQVVKVFPELFEGLEGIHEGLEEHE' A
#
# COMPACT_ATOMS: atom_id res chain seq x y z
N MET A 1 5.69 11.90 -21.15
CA MET A 1 6.33 11.51 -19.88
C MET A 1 5.41 11.71 -18.68
N LEU A 2 4.87 12.91 -18.41
CA LEU A 2 3.98 13.15 -17.25
C LEU A 2 2.73 12.26 -17.21
N ALA A 3 2.06 12.06 -18.35
CA ALA A 3 0.83 11.25 -18.40
C ALA A 3 1.07 9.76 -18.06
N ALA A 4 2.22 9.21 -18.42
CA ALA A 4 2.57 7.82 -18.12
C ALA A 4 2.85 7.63 -16.63
N ILE A 5 3.58 8.57 -16.01
CA ILE A 5 3.85 8.56 -14.56
C ILE A 5 2.56 8.71 -13.76
N HIS A 6 1.67 9.62 -14.19
CA HIS A 6 0.37 9.80 -13.53
C HIS A 6 -0.45 8.52 -13.57
N ARG A 7 -0.56 7.87 -14.74
CA ARG A 7 -1.32 6.62 -14.90
C ARG A 7 -0.77 5.47 -14.04
N ILE A 8 0.55 5.39 -13.90
CA ILE A 8 1.21 4.38 -13.06
C ILE A 8 1.00 4.70 -11.58
N SER A 9 1.15 5.97 -11.19
CA SER A 9 1.00 6.42 -9.80
C SER A 9 -0.44 6.40 -9.28
N THR A 10 -1.44 6.38 -10.17
CA THR A 10 -2.85 6.26 -9.79
C THR A 10 -3.34 4.81 -9.78
N SER A 11 -2.49 3.83 -10.08
CA SER A 11 -2.89 2.44 -10.07
C SER A 11 -2.98 1.91 -8.62
N PRO A 12 -4.12 1.30 -8.22
CA PRO A 12 -4.30 0.63 -6.92
C PRO A 12 -3.14 -0.31 -6.57
N TYR A 13 -2.76 -1.14 -7.53
CA TYR A 13 -1.71 -2.15 -7.39
C TYR A 13 -0.32 -1.55 -7.19
N MET A 14 -0.03 -0.44 -7.88
CA MET A 14 1.24 0.28 -7.69
C MET A 14 1.29 0.99 -6.35
N ASN A 15 0.18 1.57 -5.90
CA ASN A 15 0.08 2.16 -4.57
C ASN A 15 0.23 1.11 -3.46
N LEU A 16 -0.38 -0.08 -3.63
CA LEU A 16 -0.21 -1.20 -2.72
C LEU A 16 1.25 -1.65 -2.65
N PHE A 17 1.86 -1.87 -3.82
CA PHE A 17 3.24 -2.32 -3.92
C PHE A 17 4.19 -1.31 -3.28
N ALA A 18 4.02 -0.02 -3.58
CA ALA A 18 4.83 1.04 -2.97
C ALA A 18 4.60 1.13 -1.46
N GLY A 19 3.35 1.03 -0.99
CA GLY A 19 3.02 1.00 0.43
C GLY A 19 3.66 -0.18 1.15
N LEU A 20 3.61 -1.38 0.57
CA LEU A 20 4.25 -2.59 1.12
C LEU A 20 5.78 -2.50 1.12
N ALA A 21 6.38 -2.02 0.04
CA ALA A 21 7.82 -1.82 -0.04
C ALA A 21 8.30 -0.86 1.05
N LEU A 22 7.62 0.28 1.20
CA LEU A 22 7.91 1.25 2.25
C LEU A 22 7.68 0.68 3.65
N LEU A 23 6.62 -0.10 3.86
CA LEU A 23 6.31 -0.71 5.15
C LEU A 23 7.41 -1.70 5.57
N VAL A 24 7.89 -2.53 4.63
CA VAL A 24 8.97 -3.49 4.89
C VAL A 24 10.29 -2.78 5.19
N THR A 25 10.68 -1.79 4.38
CA THR A 25 11.97 -1.12 4.56
C THR A 25 11.98 -0.25 5.81
N SER A 26 10.96 0.59 6.01
CA SER A 26 10.87 1.44 7.20
C SER A 26 10.59 0.64 8.48
N GLY A 27 9.89 -0.49 8.37
CA GLY A 27 9.69 -1.42 9.49
C GLY A 27 11.01 -2.06 9.93
N ALA A 28 11.82 -2.54 8.98
CA ALA A 28 13.13 -3.09 9.27
C ALA A 28 14.05 -2.04 9.93
N GLU A 29 14.11 -0.83 9.37
CA GLU A 29 14.89 0.27 9.94
C GLU A 29 14.42 0.66 11.34
N THR A 30 13.10 0.74 11.55
CA THR A 30 12.54 1.11 12.86
C THR A 30 12.88 0.10 13.94
N VAL A 31 12.84 -1.21 13.62
CA VAL A 31 13.20 -2.27 14.57
C VAL A 31 14.70 -2.25 14.89
N THR A 32 15.56 -1.96 13.92
CA THR A 32 17.02 -1.90 14.15
C THR A 32 17.48 -0.62 14.83
N SER A 33 16.76 0.49 14.64
CA SER A 33 17.09 1.82 15.19
C SER A 33 16.19 2.21 16.37
N PHE A 34 15.62 1.24 17.09
CA PHE A 34 14.67 1.50 18.17
C PHE A 34 15.26 2.34 19.32
N GLU A 35 16.58 2.36 19.47
CA GLU A 35 17.31 3.16 20.47
C GLU A 35 17.67 4.58 20.00
N GLU A 36 17.59 4.87 18.69
CA GLU A 36 18.08 6.14 18.11
C GLU A 36 17.03 7.28 18.12
N GLY A 37 15.84 7.02 18.66
CA GLY A 37 14.79 8.01 18.90
C GLY A 37 13.71 8.09 17.80
N ILE A 38 12.54 8.63 18.18
CA ILE A 38 11.34 8.78 17.32
C ILE A 38 11.59 9.90 16.30
N GLY A 39 12.41 9.64 15.28
CA GLY A 39 12.75 10.56 14.20
C GLY A 39 12.04 10.27 12.87
N VAL A 40 12.58 10.82 11.77
CA VAL A 40 12.07 10.72 10.37
C VAL A 40 11.71 9.29 9.95
N HIS A 41 12.41 8.27 10.46
CA HIS A 41 12.14 6.85 10.17
C HIS A 41 10.73 6.40 10.59
N HIS A 42 10.20 6.92 11.71
CA HIS A 42 8.83 6.60 12.14
C HIS A 42 7.76 7.26 11.24
N GLY A 43 8.06 8.43 10.67
CA GLY A 43 7.14 9.13 9.76
C GLY A 43 6.89 8.34 8.47
N VAL A 44 7.94 7.72 7.93
CA VAL A 44 7.83 6.85 6.74
C VAL A 44 7.02 5.59 7.06
N LEU A 45 7.20 5.01 8.24
CA LEU A 45 6.43 3.85 8.68
C LEU A 45 4.92 4.16 8.81
N VAL A 46 4.57 5.28 9.44
CA VAL A 46 3.17 5.72 9.55
C VAL A 46 2.58 6.01 8.17
N TYR A 47 3.34 6.68 7.30
CA TYR A 47 2.90 6.92 5.91
C TYR A 47 2.65 5.62 5.16
N ALA A 48 3.54 4.64 5.28
CA ALA A 48 3.39 3.32 4.65
C ALA A 48 2.13 2.58 5.16
N LEU A 49 1.87 2.61 6.47
CA LEU A 49 0.66 2.03 7.06
C LEU A 49 -0.62 2.68 6.51
N VAL A 50 -0.67 4.01 6.44
CA VAL A 50 -1.82 4.73 5.87
C VAL A 50 -2.01 4.36 4.40
N GLN A 51 -0.92 4.23 3.64
CA GLN A 51 -0.97 3.86 2.23
C GLN A 51 -1.54 2.45 2.03
N VAL A 52 -1.15 1.48 2.87
CA VAL A 52 -1.68 0.11 2.83
C VAL A 52 -3.16 0.07 3.19
N VAL A 53 -3.56 0.75 4.27
CA VAL A 53 -4.97 0.83 4.70
C VAL A 53 -5.85 1.45 3.62
N LYS A 54 -5.37 2.48 2.92
CA LYS A 54 -6.10 3.12 1.81
C LYS A 54 -6.42 2.18 0.65
N VAL A 55 -5.63 1.12 0.45
CA VAL A 55 -5.85 0.17 -0.64
C VAL A 55 -6.82 -0.95 -0.25
N PHE A 56 -7.11 -1.16 1.03
CA PHE A 56 -8.04 -2.21 1.46
C PHE A 56 -9.45 -2.08 0.87
N PRO A 57 -10.10 -0.90 0.82
CA PRO A 57 -11.41 -0.75 0.19
C PRO A 57 -11.40 -1.20 -1.28
N GLU A 58 -10.39 -0.77 -2.05
CA GLU A 58 -10.24 -1.12 -3.47
C GLU A 58 -10.03 -2.63 -3.67
N LEU A 59 -9.32 -3.30 -2.74
CA LEU A 59 -9.17 -4.75 -2.76
C LEU A 59 -10.48 -5.47 -2.45
N PHE A 60 -11.24 -5.02 -1.47
CA PHE A 60 -12.54 -5.61 -1.13
C PHE A 60 -13.55 -5.46 -2.28
N GLU A 61 -13.61 -4.29 -2.90
CA GLU A 61 -14.44 -4.03 -4.08
C GLU A 61 -14.06 -4.98 -5.24
N GLY A 62 -12.76 -5.18 -5.47
CA GLY A 62 -12.28 -6.13 -6.46
C GLY A 62 -12.64 -7.59 -6.16
N LEU A 63 -12.57 -8.01 -4.88
CA LEU A 63 -12.97 -9.36 -4.47
C LEU A 63 -14.48 -9.57 -4.59
N GLU A 64 -15.29 -8.58 -4.22
CA GLU A 64 -16.75 -8.64 -4.31
C GLU A 64 -17.19 -8.80 -5.77
N GLY A 65 -16.61 -8.03 -6.69
CA GLY A 65 -16.92 -8.18 -8.13
C GLY A 65 -16.49 -9.53 -8.72
N ILE A 66 -15.40 -10.14 -8.23
CA ILE A 66 -15.02 -11.51 -8.63
C ILE A 66 -16.02 -12.53 -8.08
N HIS A 67 -16.48 -12.36 -6.85
CA HIS A 67 -17.44 -13.24 -6.20
C HIS A 67 -18.79 -13.22 -6.90
N GLU A 68 -19.35 -12.03 -7.16
CA GLU A 68 -20.60 -11.85 -7.90
C GLU A 68 -20.52 -12.44 -9.32
N GLY A 69 -19.41 -12.20 -10.03
CA GLY A 69 -19.20 -12.75 -11.37
C GLY A 69 -19.03 -14.27 -11.40
N LEU A 70 -18.66 -14.90 -10.27
CA LEU A 70 -18.63 -16.36 -10.15
C LEU A 70 -20.04 -16.92 -9.96
N GLU A 71 -20.88 -16.27 -9.16
CA GLU A 71 -22.26 -16.70 -8.87
C GLU A 71 -23.21 -16.53 -10.07
N GLU A 72 -23.01 -15.55 -10.96
CA GLU A 72 -23.81 -15.41 -12.20
C GLU A 72 -23.51 -16.48 -13.26
N HIS A 73 -22.42 -17.24 -13.12
CA HIS A 73 -21.99 -18.27 -14.08
C HIS A 73 -22.23 -19.71 -13.60
N GLU A 74 -22.87 -19.92 -12.43
CA GLU A 74 -23.35 -21.21 -11.91
C GLU A 74 -24.85 -21.44 -12.19
#